data_AF-A0A1I8Q2P3-F1
#
_entry.id   AF-A0A1I8Q2P3-F1
#
_cell.length_a   1.000
_cell.length_b   1.000
_cell.length_c   1.000
_cell.angle_alpha   90.00
_cell.angle_beta   90.00
_cell.angle_gamma   90.00
#
_symmetry.space_group_name_H-M   'P 1'
#
loop_
_entity.id
_entity.type
_entity.pdbx_description
1 polymer ?
#
loop_
_entity_poly.entity_id
_entity_poly.type
_entity_poly.pdbx_seq_one_letter_code
_entity_poly.pdbx_strand_id
1 'polypeptide(L)'
;MLDVFYDKYIPLHSVGFYYFNIPPFADNFFQQYLDSLPKDFRKNILITGKNVKHITDKVPLKYLPKDYGGENGCLTDLAKEFNKVWDNQRTYFQENAQYGVDEKLREIPATNSDITSDDSDWIIVD
;
A
#
# COMPACT_ATOMS: atom_id res chain seq x y z
N MET A 1 13.31 -6.04 -1.26
CA MET A 1 12.78 -7.25 -1.96
C MET A 1 11.27 -7.18 -2.08
N LEU A 2 10.54 -6.79 -1.02
CA LEU A 2 9.10 -6.51 -1.08
C LEU A 2 8.76 -5.19 -1.78
N ASP A 3 9.53 -4.13 -1.57
CA ASP A 3 9.18 -2.79 -2.08
C ASP A 3 9.33 -2.71 -3.60
N VAL A 4 10.36 -3.38 -4.14
CA VAL A 4 10.52 -3.59 -5.59
C VAL A 4 9.36 -4.43 -6.15
N PHE A 5 8.80 -5.35 -5.37
CA PHE A 5 7.64 -6.13 -5.81
C PHE A 5 6.37 -5.26 -5.85
N TYR A 6 6.13 -4.44 -4.83
CA TYR A 6 5.01 -3.50 -4.81
C TYR A 6 5.09 -2.48 -5.94
N ASP A 7 6.26 -1.88 -6.16
CA ASP A 7 6.46 -0.86 -7.20
C ASP A 7 6.32 -1.44 -8.61
N LYS A 8 6.77 -2.68 -8.80
CA LYS A 8 6.91 -3.29 -10.14
C LYS A 8 5.72 -4.15 -10.58
N TYR A 9 4.98 -4.74 -9.64
CA TYR A 9 3.90 -5.69 -9.97
C TYR A 9 2.51 -5.22 -9.55
N ILE A 10 2.43 -4.25 -8.64
CA ILE A 10 1.15 -3.69 -8.21
C ILE A 10 1.02 -2.30 -8.83
N PRO A 11 0.03 -2.06 -9.71
CA PRO A 11 -0.16 -0.76 -10.37
C PRO A 11 -0.79 0.27 -9.42
N LEU A 12 -0.32 0.33 -8.17
CA LEU A 12 -0.79 1.28 -7.17
C LEU A 12 0.35 2.23 -6.82
N HIS A 13 0.14 3.52 -7.09
CA HIS A 13 1.08 4.55 -6.68
C HIS A 13 1.01 4.77 -5.17
N SER A 14 2.02 4.26 -4.45
CA SER A 14 2.09 4.38 -2.99
C SER A 14 2.52 5.79 -2.57
N VAL A 15 1.54 6.61 -2.18
CA VAL A 15 1.77 8.02 -1.75
C VAL A 15 2.57 8.09 -0.45
N GLY A 16 2.39 7.14 0.47
CA GLY A 16 3.23 7.04 1.66
C GLY A 16 2.83 5.97 2.66
N PHE A 17 3.81 5.49 3.42
CA PHE A 17 3.64 4.50 4.48
C PHE A 17 3.87 5.15 5.84
N TYR A 18 2.90 5.02 6.73
CA TYR A 18 2.95 5.60 8.07
C TYR A 18 3.01 4.49 9.11
N TYR A 19 4.11 4.43 9.84
CA TYR A 19 4.27 3.51 10.96
C TYR A 19 4.23 4.30 12.27
N PHE A 20 3.39 3.87 13.20
CA PHE A 20 3.29 4.48 14.53
C PHE A 20 3.16 3.41 15.61
N ASN A 21 3.46 3.80 16.85
CA ASN A 21 3.47 2.90 18.01
C ASN A 21 4.49 1.76 17.87
N ILE A 22 5.64 2.05 17.28
CA ILE A 22 6.74 1.08 17.18
C ILE A 22 7.34 0.87 18.59
N PRO A 23 7.49 -0.38 19.05
CA PRO A 23 8.16 -0.66 20.31
C PRO A 23 9.66 -0.32 20.18
N PRO A 24 10.32 0.24 21.22
CA PRO A 24 11.71 0.71 21.13
C PRO A 24 12.71 -0.35 20.66
N PHE A 25 12.42 -1.63 20.91
CA PHE A 25 13.24 -2.75 20.45
C PHE A 25 13.26 -2.91 18.92
N ALA A 26 12.18 -2.52 18.24
CA ALA A 26 12.05 -2.64 16.79
C ALA A 26 12.66 -1.44 16.03
N ASP A 27 12.99 -0.34 16.71
CA ASP A 27 13.54 0.86 16.06
C ASP A 27 14.82 0.56 15.27
N ASN A 28 15.73 -0.24 15.84
CA ASN A 28 16.98 -0.62 15.16
C ASN A 28 16.72 -1.49 13.92
N PHE A 29 15.72 -2.37 13.97
CA PHE A 29 15.31 -3.17 12.81
C PHE A 29 14.74 -2.29 11.70
N PHE A 30 13.86 -1.35 12.04
CA PHE A 30 13.28 -0.44 11.05
C PHE A 30 14.30 0.50 10.44
N GLN A 31 15.30 0.96 11.21
CA GLN A 31 16.40 1.76 10.67
C GLN A 31 17.22 0.98 9.65
N GLN A 32 17.60 -0.26 9.96
CA GLN A 32 18.31 -1.14 9.02
C GLN A 32 17.46 -1.47 7.78
N TYR A 33 16.16 -1.69 7.97
CA TYR A 33 15.22 -1.93 6.88
C TYR A 33 15.14 -0.72 5.94
N LEU A 34 14.92 0.48 6.49
CA LEU A 34 14.91 1.72 5.72
C LEU A 34 16.22 1.94 4.97
N ASP A 35 17.35 1.62 5.61
CA ASP A 35 18.67 1.74 5.01
C ASP A 35 18.93 0.77 3.85
N SER A 36 18.14 -0.29 3.74
CA SER A 36 18.14 -1.16 2.57
C SER A 36 17.24 -0.66 1.43
N LEU A 37 16.38 0.35 1.66
CA LEU A 37 15.44 0.82 0.66
C LEU A 37 16.04 1.87 -0.29
N PRO A 38 15.57 1.94 -1.55
CA PRO A 38 15.88 3.06 -2.45
C PRO A 38 15.45 4.41 -1.86
N LYS A 39 16.23 5.46 -2.15
CA LYS A 39 15.97 6.83 -1.64
C LYS A 39 14.57 7.34 -2.00
N ASP A 40 14.07 6.96 -3.16
CA ASP A 40 12.72 7.32 -3.62
C ASP A 40 11.61 6.69 -2.79
N PHE A 41 11.81 5.50 -2.23
CA PHE A 41 10.84 4.88 -1.31
C PHE A 41 10.93 5.49 0.08
N ARG A 42 12.15 5.80 0.55
CA ARG A 42 12.36 6.37 1.90
C ARG A 42 11.63 7.70 2.11
N LYS A 43 11.56 8.56 1.09
CA LYS A 43 10.89 9.87 1.19
C LYS A 43 9.38 9.75 1.49
N ASN A 44 8.80 8.61 1.10
CA ASN A 44 7.39 8.31 1.27
C ASN A 44 7.10 7.55 2.58
N ILE A 45 8.13 7.14 3.35
CA ILE A 45 7.95 6.42 4.61
C ILE A 45 8.12 7.37 5.79
N LEU A 46 7.10 7.46 6.65
CA LEU A 46 7.17 8.18 7.92
C LEU A 46 7.07 7.16 9.06
N ILE A 47 8.19 6.94 9.75
CA ILE A 47 8.23 6.19 11.01
C ILE A 47 8.14 7.19 12.15
N THR A 48 7.02 7.13 12.84
CA THR A 48 6.74 7.89 14.04
C THR A 48 6.83 6.93 15.22
N GLY A 49 7.57 7.28 16.27
CA GLY A 49 7.65 6.45 17.48
C GLY A 49 6.34 6.46 18.27
N LYS A 50 6.41 6.75 19.57
CA LYS A 50 5.24 6.77 20.46
C LYS A 50 4.28 7.96 20.23
N ASN A 51 4.68 9.00 19.50
CA ASN A 51 3.94 10.27 19.42
C ASN A 51 3.25 10.46 18.07
N VAL A 52 1.93 10.22 18.02
CA VAL A 52 1.07 10.41 16.82
C VAL A 52 1.13 11.83 16.22
N LYS A 53 1.64 12.82 16.96
CA LYS A 53 1.77 14.22 16.53
C LYS A 53 2.54 14.43 15.23
N HIS A 54 3.51 13.58 14.89
CA HIS A 54 4.25 13.72 13.62
C HIS A 54 3.42 13.28 12.41
N ILE A 55 2.41 12.43 12.60
CA ILE A 55 1.50 12.02 11.52
C ILE A 55 0.51 13.13 11.21
N THR A 56 0.11 13.91 12.22
CA THR A 56 -0.87 14.98 12.06
C THR A 56 -0.40 16.12 11.14
N ASP A 57 0.91 16.24 10.93
CA ASP A 57 1.50 17.20 9.99
C ASP A 57 1.20 16.84 8.52
N LYS A 58 1.05 15.54 8.21
CA LYS A 58 0.74 15.05 6.85
C LYS A 58 -0.71 14.62 6.68
N VAL A 59 -1.35 14.11 7.74
CA VAL A 59 -2.74 13.60 7.70
C VAL A 59 -3.56 14.26 8.82
N PRO A 60 -4.59 15.05 8.49
CA PRO A 60 -5.43 15.68 9.50
C PRO A 60 -6.09 14.66 10.44
N LEU A 61 -6.12 14.98 11.74
CA LEU A 61 -6.76 14.16 12.79
C LEU A 61 -8.21 13.78 12.48
N LYS A 62 -8.92 14.65 11.75
CA LYS A 62 -10.30 14.42 11.33
C LYS A 62 -10.49 13.12 10.54
N TYR A 63 -9.47 12.64 9.82
CA TYR A 63 -9.56 11.41 9.02
C TYR A 63 -9.09 10.16 9.76
N LEU A 64 -8.43 10.33 10.92
CA LEU A 64 -7.89 9.22 11.69
C LEU A 64 -8.98 8.57 12.55
N PRO A 65 -8.91 7.24 12.76
CA PRO A 65 -9.74 6.53 13.72
C PRO A 65 -9.69 7.12 15.13
N LYS A 66 -10.82 7.04 15.84
CA LYS A 66 -10.92 7.47 17.24
C LYS A 66 -9.91 6.75 18.14
N ASP A 67 -9.62 5.49 17.87
CA ASP A 67 -8.63 4.67 18.60
C ASP A 67 -7.20 5.26 18.56
N TYR A 68 -6.90 6.08 17.55
CA TYR A 68 -5.61 6.76 17.39
C TYR A 68 -5.67 8.25 17.74
N GLY A 69 -6.75 8.69 18.39
CA GLY A 69 -6.96 10.09 18.79
C GLY A 69 -7.55 10.99 17.70
N GLY A 70 -8.08 10.41 16.61
CA GLY A 70 -8.79 11.14 15.57
C GLY A 70 -10.30 11.22 15.82
N GLU A 71 -11.03 11.68 14.80
CA GLU A 71 -12.49 11.88 14.87
C GLU A 71 -13.28 10.88 14.00
N ASN A 72 -12.61 10.11 13.14
CA ASN A 72 -13.24 9.32 12.09
C ASN A 72 -13.56 7.88 12.53
N GLY A 73 -14.79 7.61 12.94
CA GLY A 73 -15.26 6.24 13.19
C GLY A 73 -14.42 5.45 14.21
N CYS A 74 -14.65 4.14 14.28
CA CYS A 74 -13.94 3.21 15.14
C CYS A 74 -13.32 2.10 14.29
N LEU A 75 -12.12 1.61 14.66
CA LEU A 75 -11.46 0.50 13.95
C LEU A 75 -12.31 -0.76 13.89
N THR A 76 -13.02 -1.05 14.97
CA THR A 76 -13.83 -2.27 15.06
C THR A 76 -15.02 -2.24 14.09
N ASP A 77 -15.61 -1.07 13.88
CA ASP A 77 -16.71 -0.91 12.93
C ASP A 77 -16.19 -0.88 11.50
N LEU A 78 -15.05 -0.24 11.25
CA LEU A 78 -14.35 -0.29 9.96
C LEU A 78 -14.05 -1.72 9.53
N ALA A 79 -13.51 -2.55 10.44
CA ALA A 79 -13.23 -3.96 10.14
C ALA A 79 -14.50 -4.75 9.80
N LYS A 80 -15.61 -4.50 10.51
CA LYS A 80 -16.91 -5.13 10.20
C LYS A 80 -17.43 -4.70 8.84
N GLU A 81 -17.32 -3.42 8.49
CA GLU A 81 -17.75 -2.91 7.19
C GLU A 81 -16.92 -3.50 6.04
N PHE A 82 -15.59 -3.55 6.20
CA PHE A 82 -14.72 -4.19 5.23
C PHE A 82 -15.05 -5.68 5.04
N ASN A 83 -15.30 -6.43 6.11
CA ASN A 83 -15.73 -7.83 6.01
C ASN A 83 -17.00 -7.99 5.18
N LYS A 84 -17.96 -7.07 5.30
CA LYS A 84 -19.17 -7.08 4.45
C LYS A 84 -18.84 -6.85 2.98
N VAL A 85 -17.86 -6.00 2.65
CA VAL A 85 -17.43 -5.81 1.25
C VAL A 85 -16.91 -7.11 0.65
N TRP A 86 -16.07 -7.84 1.40
CA TRP A 86 -15.59 -9.16 0.98
C TRP A 86 -16.73 -10.15 0.75
N ASP A 87 -17.71 -10.19 1.66
CA ASP A 87 -18.86 -11.07 1.51
C ASP A 87 -19.76 -10.68 0.33
N ASN A 88 -20.01 -9.39 0.13
CA ASN A 88 -20.83 -8.87 -0.97
C ASN A 88 -20.17 -9.07 -2.34
N GLN A 89 -18.84 -8.95 -2.41
CA GLN A 89 -18.04 -9.11 -3.62
C GLN A 89 -17.47 -10.53 -3.76
N ARG A 90 -17.95 -11.49 -2.95
CA ARG A 90 -17.44 -12.86 -2.93
C ARG A 90 -17.48 -13.51 -4.32
N THR A 91 -18.59 -13.36 -5.03
CA THR A 91 -18.75 -13.92 -6.38
C THR A 91 -17.73 -13.32 -7.35
N TYR A 92 -17.56 -11.99 -7.32
CA TYR A 92 -16.54 -11.31 -8.13
C TYR A 92 -15.14 -11.86 -7.88
N PHE A 93 -14.75 -12.08 -6.62
CA PHE A 93 -13.44 -12.65 -6.30
C PHE A 93 -13.30 -14.13 -6.70
N GLN A 94 -14.37 -14.91 -6.60
CA GLN A 94 -14.39 -16.31 -7.04
C GLN A 94 -14.25 -16.43 -8.55
N GLU A 95 -14.93 -15.57 -9.30
CA GLU A 95 -14.83 -15.49 -10.75
C GLU A 95 -13.46 -14.94 -11.16
N ASN A 96 -12.94 -13.90 -10.49
CA ASN A 96 -11.60 -13.35 -10.74
C ASN A 96 -10.49 -14.38 -10.59
N ALA A 97 -10.64 -15.38 -9.72
CA ALA A 97 -9.67 -16.47 -9.60
C ALA A 97 -9.64 -17.39 -10.83
N GLN A 98 -10.70 -17.40 -11.65
CA GLN A 98 -10.78 -18.14 -12.91
C GLN A 98 -10.18 -17.34 -14.08
N TYR A 99 -10.04 -16.03 -13.93
CA TYR A 99 -9.45 -15.16 -14.94
C TYR A 99 -7.98 -14.91 -14.63
N GLY A 100 -7.12 -15.33 -15.56
CA GLY A 100 -5.69 -15.11 -15.50
C GLY A 100 -5.11 -15.39 -16.88
N VAL A 101 -3.99 -14.73 -17.20
CA VAL A 101 -3.28 -15.00 -18.44
C VAL A 101 -2.47 -16.28 -18.25
N ASP A 102 -2.72 -17.30 -19.06
CA ASP A 102 -1.81 -18.45 -19.13
C ASP A 102 -0.54 -18.00 -19.84
N GLU A 103 0.47 -17.65 -19.05
CA GLU A 103 1.78 -17.18 -19.52
C GLU A 103 2.47 -18.17 -20.48
N LYS A 104 2.06 -19.45 -20.52
CA LYS A 104 2.59 -20.44 -21.47
C LYS A 104 2.06 -20.25 -22.89
N LEU A 105 0.90 -19.61 -23.05
CA LEU A 105 0.29 -19.32 -24.34
C LEU A 105 0.71 -17.96 -24.90
N ARG A 106 1.60 -17.25 -24.19
CA ARG A 106 2.13 -15.96 -24.64
C ARG A 106 3.04 -16.18 -25.84
N GLU A 107 2.66 -15.64 -27.00
CA GLU A 107 3.43 -15.77 -28.25
C GLU A 107 4.83 -15.12 -28.16
N ILE A 108 4.95 -14.10 -27.30
CA ILE A 108 6.19 -13.38 -27.06
C ILE A 108 6.55 -13.56 -25.57
N PRO A 109 7.74 -14.09 -25.22
CA PRO A 109 8.13 -14.24 -23.83
C PRO A 109 8.23 -12.86 -23.16
N ALA A 110 7.73 -12.77 -21.93
CA ALA A 110 7.75 -11.53 -21.14
C ALA A 110 9.18 -10.99 -21.07
N THR A 111 9.39 -9.79 -21.62
CA THR A 111 10.70 -9.12 -21.61
C THR A 111 10.70 -8.07 -20.50
N ASN A 112 11.88 -7.65 -20.01
CA ASN A 112 11.98 -6.66 -18.94
C ASN A 112 11.25 -5.34 -19.21
N SER A 113 10.98 -5.02 -20.49
CA SER A 113 10.17 -3.88 -20.93
C SER A 113 8.69 -4.00 -20.60
N ASP A 114 8.13 -5.21 -20.54
CA ASP A 114 6.71 -5.43 -20.20
C ASP A 114 6.44 -5.23 -18.70
N ILE A 115 7.51 -5.26 -17.90
CA ILE A 115 7.47 -5.04 -16.45
C ILE A 115 7.82 -3.59 -16.09
N THR A 116 8.29 -2.81 -17.06
CA THR A 116 8.47 -1.36 -16.96
C THR A 116 7.51 -0.75 -17.94
N SER A 117 6.20 -0.95 -17.73
CA SER A 117 5.25 -0.24 -18.58
C SER A 117 5.37 1.25 -18.23
N ASP A 118 6.05 1.95 -19.13
CA ASP A 118 6.08 3.41 -19.30
C ASP A 118 4.68 3.90 -19.76
N ASP A 119 3.62 3.22 -19.29
CA ASP A 119 2.23 3.53 -19.55
C ASP A 119 1.79 4.64 -18.58
N SER A 120 2.53 5.74 -18.52
CA SER A 120 2.05 6.98 -17.90
C SER A 120 1.22 7.84 -18.87
N ASP A 121 0.87 7.31 -20.04
CA ASP A 121 0.19 8.03 -21.13
C ASP A 121 -1.35 8.00 -21.08
N TRP A 122 -1.97 7.56 -19.98
CA TRP A 122 -3.44 7.52 -19.88
C TRP A 122 -4.10 8.64 -19.06
N ILE A 123 -3.73 9.92 -19.27
CA ILE A 123 -4.69 11.04 -19.16
C ILE A 123 -4.29 12.20 -20.11
N ILE A 124 -4.61 12.07 -21.41
CA ILE A 124 -5.04 13.22 -22.22
C ILE A 124 -6.37 12.80 -22.85
N VAL A 125 -7.47 13.30 -22.29
CA VAL A 125 -8.78 13.30 -22.95
C VAL A 125 -9.01 14.75 -23.33
N ASP A 126 -9.10 15.03 -24.63
CA ASP A 126 -9.62 16.29 -25.18
C ASP A 126 -11.06 16.56 -24.70
#